data_AF-A0A6B0WBA9-F1
#
_entry.id   AF-A0A6B0WBA9-F1
#
_cell.length_a   1.000
_cell.length_b   1.000
_cell.length_c   1.000
_cell.angle_alpha   90.00
_cell.angle_beta   90.00
_cell.angle_gamma   90.00
#
_symmetry.space_group_name_H-M   'P 1'
#
loop_
_entity.id
_entity.type
_entity.pdbx_description
1 polymer ?
#
loop_
_entity_poly.entity_id
_entity_poly.type
_entity_poly.pdbx_seq_one_letter_code
_entity_poly.pdbx_strand_id
1 'polypeptide(L)'
;MSPTIDITTVEALTENIEERRAFVLTAHPDDSEFMCGGTVALLTAVGWTVDMLIATNGNKGTKDPRRTPQMLAAEREEEQREAARILGANEPIFLGFGDGALRADDELRGLV
;
A
#
# COMPACT_ATOMS: atom_id res chain seq x y z
N MET A 1 -23.77 -12.79 -6.20
CA MET A 1 -23.15 -13.62 -5.14
C MET A 1 -21.69 -13.22 -5.08
N SER A 2 -21.24 -12.68 -3.95
CA SER A 2 -19.81 -12.42 -3.74
C SER A 2 -19.09 -13.77 -3.68
N PRO A 3 -17.99 -13.99 -4.41
CA PRO A 3 -17.20 -15.20 -4.24
C PRO A 3 -16.71 -15.25 -2.80
N THR A 4 -17.10 -16.27 -2.06
CA THR A 4 -16.61 -16.49 -0.70
C THR A 4 -15.14 -16.85 -0.81
N ILE A 5 -14.26 -15.93 -0.39
CA ILE A 5 -12.83 -16.20 -0.28
C ILE A 5 -12.67 -17.26 0.82
N ASP A 6 -11.98 -18.36 0.51
CA ASP A 6 -11.69 -19.40 1.49
C ASP A 6 -10.64 -18.90 2.49
N ILE A 7 -11.10 -18.34 3.60
CA ILE A 7 -10.27 -17.73 4.64
C ILE A 7 -9.54 -18.78 5.50
N THR A 8 -9.92 -20.05 5.42
CA THR A 8 -9.42 -21.11 6.31
C THR A 8 -7.91 -21.32 6.16
N THR A 9 -7.36 -21.07 4.97
CA THR A 9 -5.92 -21.17 4.72
C THR A 9 -5.13 -20.06 5.43
N VAL A 10 -5.66 -18.83 5.49
CA VAL A 10 -4.97 -17.73 6.18
C VAL A 10 -5.03 -17.93 7.69
N GLU A 11 -6.17 -18.31 8.23
CA GLU A 11 -6.31 -18.60 9.66
C GLU A 11 -5.34 -19.71 10.10
N ALA A 12 -5.24 -20.79 9.34
CA ALA A 12 -4.30 -21.88 9.63
C ALA A 12 -2.83 -21.45 9.54
N LEU A 13 -2.45 -20.67 8.51
CA LEU A 13 -1.06 -20.18 8.36
C LEU A 13 -0.67 -19.15 9.42
N THR A 14 -1.67 -18.50 10.05
CA THR A 14 -1.45 -17.40 10.99
C THR A 14 -1.85 -17.72 12.43
N GLU A 15 -2.23 -18.97 12.72
CA GLU A 15 -2.78 -19.38 14.02
C GLU A 15 -1.85 -19.07 15.21
N ASN A 16 -0.53 -19.09 14.97
CA ASN A 16 0.50 -18.89 15.99
C ASN A 16 0.94 -17.41 16.12
N ILE A 17 0.31 -16.49 15.40
CA ILE A 17 0.64 -15.06 15.45
C ILE A 17 -0.28 -14.38 16.47
N GLU A 18 0.29 -14.07 17.64
CA GLU A 18 -0.45 -13.43 18.75
C GLU A 18 -0.86 -12.00 18.40
N GLU A 19 0.05 -11.22 17.82
CA GLU A 19 -0.22 -9.86 17.34
C GLU A 19 -0.47 -9.85 15.83
N ARG A 20 -1.74 -9.80 15.43
CA ARG A 20 -2.16 -9.81 14.02
C ARG A 20 -1.91 -8.47 13.34
N ARG A 21 -0.63 -8.20 13.01
CA ARG A 21 -0.20 -6.98 12.32
C ARG A 21 0.61 -7.30 11.07
N ALA A 22 0.31 -6.62 9.97
CA ALA A 22 1.09 -6.69 8.74
C ALA A 22 1.48 -5.29 8.27
N PHE A 23 2.61 -5.18 7.59
CA PHE A 23 3.13 -3.95 7.02
C PHE A 23 3.38 -4.14 5.53
N VAL A 24 2.79 -3.27 4.70
CA VAL A 24 2.98 -3.28 3.25
C VAL A 24 3.85 -2.07 2.89
N LEU A 25 5.04 -2.36 2.39
CA LEU A 25 6.01 -1.35 1.96
C LEU A 25 6.15 -1.41 0.44
N THR A 26 5.82 -0.32 -0.26
CA THR A 26 5.93 -0.24 -1.71
C THR A 26 6.60 1.04 -2.18
N ALA A 27 7.07 1.02 -3.42
CA ALA A 27 7.77 2.17 -4.01
C ALA A 27 6.77 3.25 -4.44
N HIS A 28 5.69 2.89 -5.12
CA HIS A 28 4.72 3.83 -5.69
C HIS A 28 3.32 3.59 -5.11
N PRO A 29 2.44 4.60 -5.18
CA PRO A 29 0.99 4.34 -5.12
C PRO A 29 0.64 3.26 -6.15
N ASP A 30 -0.41 2.46 -5.97
CA ASP A 30 -0.83 1.33 -6.86
C ASP A 30 -0.05 0.00 -6.74
N ASP A 31 1.22 0.03 -6.33
CA ASP A 31 2.05 -1.19 -6.23
C ASP A 31 1.40 -2.21 -5.27
N SER A 32 0.84 -1.74 -4.15
CA SER A 32 0.19 -2.58 -3.13
C SER A 32 -1.03 -3.31 -3.69
N GLU A 33 -1.84 -2.62 -4.49
CA GLU A 33 -3.06 -3.11 -5.08
C GLU A 33 -2.76 -4.18 -6.13
N PHE A 34 -1.76 -3.93 -7.00
CA PHE A 34 -1.34 -4.88 -8.03
C PHE A 34 -0.68 -6.13 -7.47
N MET A 35 0.18 -5.98 -6.46
CA MET A 35 0.98 -7.10 -5.96
C MET A 35 0.27 -7.92 -4.88
N CYS A 36 -0.49 -7.28 -4.00
CA CYS A 36 -0.99 -7.93 -2.79
C CYS A 36 -2.37 -7.42 -2.31
N GLY A 37 -3.12 -6.66 -3.11
CA GLY A 37 -4.40 -6.08 -2.66
C GLY A 37 -5.39 -7.12 -2.15
N GLY A 38 -5.48 -8.29 -2.80
CA GLY A 38 -6.31 -9.39 -2.33
C GLY A 38 -5.86 -9.97 -0.98
N THR A 39 -4.55 -10.02 -0.73
CA THR A 39 -3.99 -10.46 0.56
C THR A 39 -4.29 -9.45 1.65
N VAL A 40 -4.14 -8.15 1.37
CA VAL A 40 -4.49 -7.09 2.33
C VAL A 40 -5.96 -7.19 2.72
N ALA A 41 -6.87 -7.25 1.73
CA ALA A 41 -8.30 -7.36 1.98
C ALA A 41 -8.68 -8.62 2.79
N LEU A 42 -7.97 -9.73 2.56
CA LEU A 42 -8.18 -10.96 3.31
C LEU A 42 -7.70 -10.86 4.75
N LEU A 43 -6.50 -10.31 4.97
CA LEU A 43 -5.93 -10.11 6.30
C LEU A 43 -6.81 -9.19 7.14
N THR A 44 -7.23 -8.05 6.60
CA THR A 44 -8.10 -7.09 7.29
C THR A 44 -9.46 -7.72 7.60
N ALA A 45 -10.03 -8.53 6.69
CA ALA A 45 -11.27 -9.26 6.92
C ALA A 45 -11.19 -10.29 8.07
N VAL A 46 -10.02 -10.87 8.34
CA VAL A 46 -9.80 -11.81 9.45
C VAL A 46 -9.19 -11.13 10.71
N GLY A 47 -9.30 -9.80 10.78
CA GLY A 47 -9.01 -9.02 11.97
C GLY A 47 -7.54 -8.62 12.14
N TRP A 48 -6.74 -8.65 11.07
CA TRP A 48 -5.40 -8.08 11.10
C TRP A 48 -5.43 -6.56 10.98
N THR A 49 -4.54 -5.89 11.71
CA THR A 49 -4.21 -4.49 11.46
C THR A 49 -3.18 -4.42 10.35
N VAL A 50 -3.49 -3.75 9.25
CA VAL A 50 -2.57 -3.61 8.12
C VAL A 50 -2.19 -2.15 7.96
N ASP A 51 -0.89 -1.87 8.08
CA ASP A 51 -0.29 -0.56 7.88
C ASP A 51 0.39 -0.52 6.50
N MET A 52 0.34 0.64 5.84
CA MET A 52 0.91 0.84 4.50
C MET A 52 1.90 1.98 4.51
N LEU A 53 3.04 1.79 3.83
CA LEU A 53 4.00 2.85 3.56
C LEU A 53 4.35 2.89 2.08
N ILE A 54 4.25 4.10 1.53
CA ILE A 54 4.52 4.40 0.14
C ILE A 54 5.74 5.31 0.08
N ALA A 55 6.82 4.83 -0.53
CA ALA A 55 8.08 5.56 -0.54
C ALA A 55 8.04 6.81 -1.43
N THR A 56 7.47 6.70 -2.63
CA THR A 56 7.45 7.78 -3.62
C THR A 56 6.05 8.36 -3.83
N ASN A 57 5.99 9.56 -4.38
CA ASN A 57 4.74 10.25 -4.69
C ASN A 57 4.16 9.93 -6.08
N GLY A 58 4.80 9.06 -6.86
CA GLY A 58 4.28 8.64 -8.17
C GLY A 58 4.16 9.75 -9.24
N ASN A 59 4.87 10.87 -9.07
CA ASN A 59 4.71 12.08 -9.88
C ASN A 59 5.17 11.98 -11.35
N LYS A 60 5.62 10.81 -11.82
CA LYS A 60 5.98 10.56 -13.23
C LYS A 60 5.10 9.51 -13.91
N GLY A 61 4.12 8.94 -13.19
CA GLY A 61 3.23 7.88 -13.68
C GLY A 61 2.20 8.31 -14.72
N THR A 62 2.52 9.23 -15.64
CA THR A 62 1.60 9.69 -16.69
C THR A 62 2.30 9.93 -18.02
N LYS A 63 1.56 9.78 -19.11
CA LYS A 63 1.95 10.22 -20.46
C LYS A 63 1.22 11.49 -20.91
N ASP A 64 0.30 12.02 -20.09
CA ASP A 64 -0.46 13.23 -20.41
C ASP A 64 0.40 14.48 -20.15
N PRO A 65 0.79 15.24 -21.18
CA PRO A 65 1.64 16.43 -21.01
C PRO A 65 0.93 17.59 -20.30
N ARG A 66 -0.39 17.51 -20.11
CA ARG A 66 -1.18 18.54 -19.40
C ARG A 66 -1.16 18.36 -17.89
N ARG A 67 -0.73 17.19 -17.39
CA ARG A 67 -0.63 16.92 -15.96
C ARG A 67 0.76 17.33 -15.47
N THR A 68 0.79 18.27 -14.52
CA THR A 68 2.04 18.61 -13.85
C THR A 68 2.41 17.50 -12.85
N PRO A 69 3.69 17.29 -12.55
CA PRO A 69 4.11 16.33 -11.52
C PRO A 69 3.43 16.56 -10.16
N GLN A 70 3.22 17.82 -9.77
CA GLN A 70 2.59 18.17 -8.50
C GLN A 70 1.10 17.79 -8.47
N MET A 71 0.37 18.04 -9.55
CA MET A 71 -1.03 17.62 -9.66
C MET A 71 -1.14 16.09 -9.60
N LEU A 72 -0.29 15.39 -10.36
CA LEU A 72 -0.30 13.93 -10.37
C LEU A 72 0.02 13.34 -8.99
N ALA A 73 1.01 13.90 -8.28
CA ALA A 73 1.36 13.46 -6.93
C ALA A 73 0.17 13.59 -5.95
N ALA A 74 -0.49 14.75 -5.95
CA ALA A 74 -1.64 15.00 -5.09
C ALA A 74 -2.81 14.07 -5.39
N GLU A 75 -3.10 13.85 -6.68
CA GLU A 75 -4.15 12.92 -7.12
C GLU A 75 -3.86 11.49 -6.68
N ARG A 76 -2.63 11.00 -6.90
CA ARG A 76 -2.24 9.63 -6.54
C ARG A 76 -2.21 9.39 -5.04
N GLU A 77 -1.91 10.41 -4.25
CA GLU A 77 -2.00 10.31 -2.79
C GLU A 77 -3.46 10.07 -2.36
N GLU A 78 -4.41 10.82 -2.93
CA GLU A 78 -5.84 10.65 -2.63
C GLU A 78 -6.38 9.31 -3.15
N GLU A 79 -5.97 8.88 -4.35
CA GLU A 79 -6.28 7.56 -4.89
C GLU A 79 -5.80 6.44 -3.95
N GLN A 80 -4.58 6.55 -3.41
CA GLN A 80 -4.02 5.54 -2.51
C GLN A 80 -4.70 5.52 -1.14
N ARG A 81 -5.09 6.68 -0.60
CA ARG A 81 -5.88 6.77 0.64
C ARG A 81 -7.22 6.06 0.47
N GLU A 82 -7.89 6.30 -0.66
CA GLU A 82 -9.16 5.65 -0.96
C GLU A 82 -8.99 4.13 -1.18
N ALA A 83 -7.93 3.71 -1.87
CA ALA A 83 -7.61 2.29 -2.04
C ALA A 83 -7.38 1.59 -0.69
N ALA A 84 -6.60 2.19 0.21
CA ALA A 84 -6.38 1.67 1.56
C ALA A 84 -7.70 1.54 2.35
N ARG A 85 -8.56 2.56 2.26
CA ARG A 85 -9.90 2.55 2.88
C ARG A 85 -10.77 1.41 2.35
N ILE A 86 -10.75 1.16 1.04
CA ILE A 86 -11.49 0.05 0.40
C ILE A 86 -10.96 -1.31 0.88
N LEU A 87 -9.64 -1.44 1.02
CA LEU A 87 -8.98 -2.67 1.48
C LEU A 87 -9.09 -2.89 3.00
N GLY A 88 -9.58 -1.91 3.75
CA GLY A 88 -9.68 -1.97 5.22
C GLY A 88 -8.35 -1.79 5.94
N ALA A 89 -7.33 -1.26 5.26
CA ALA A 89 -6.05 -0.92 5.85
C ALA A 89 -6.09 0.45 6.56
N ASN A 90 -5.09 0.72 7.40
CA ASN A 90 -4.92 2.03 8.02
C ASN A 90 -4.54 3.11 7.00
N GLU A 91 -4.65 4.36 7.43
CA GLU A 91 -4.24 5.52 6.64
C GLU A 91 -2.77 5.37 6.18
N PRO A 92 -2.48 5.44 4.87
CA PRO A 92 -1.12 5.23 4.38
C PRO A 92 -0.15 6.32 4.84
N ILE A 93 1.09 5.89 5.10
CA ILE A 93 2.23 6.75 5.39
C ILE A 93 2.96 7.04 4.07
N PHE A 94 3.19 8.31 3.77
CA PHE A 94 3.90 8.72 2.55
C PHE A 94 5.25 9.34 2.92
N LEU A 95 6.35 8.80 2.38
CA LEU A 95 7.68 9.41 2.56
C LEU A 95 7.93 10.57 1.59
N GLY A 96 7.18 10.64 0.49
CA GLY A 96 7.16 11.78 -0.42
C GLY A 96 8.34 11.89 -1.39
N PHE A 97 9.18 10.85 -1.52
CA PHE A 97 10.27 10.86 -2.48
C PHE A 97 9.77 11.03 -3.92
N GLY A 98 10.56 11.68 -4.76
CA GLY A 98 10.22 11.80 -6.18
C GLY A 98 10.25 10.44 -6.87
N ASP A 99 9.28 10.19 -7.74
CA ASP A 99 9.21 8.98 -8.54
C ASP A 99 10.50 8.79 -9.38
N GLY A 100 11.06 7.58 -9.34
CA GLY A 100 12.35 7.23 -9.96
C GLY A 100 13.58 7.92 -9.36
N ALA A 101 13.46 8.62 -8.23
CA ALA A 101 14.58 9.27 -7.53
C ALA A 101 14.98 8.59 -6.21
N LEU A 102 14.26 7.54 -5.80
CA LEU A 102 14.52 6.77 -4.58
C LEU A 102 15.89 6.07 -4.67
N ARG A 103 16.64 6.08 -3.56
CA ARG A 103 17.97 5.46 -3.44
C ARG A 103 17.97 4.44 -2.31
N ALA A 104 18.64 3.30 -2.54
CA ALA A 104 18.82 2.27 -1.53
C ALA A 104 20.06 2.59 -0.68
N ASP A 105 19.89 3.49 0.29
CA ASP A 105 20.95 3.93 1.21
C ASP A 105 20.54 3.78 2.69
N ASP A 106 21.48 4.12 3.57
CA ASP A 106 21.27 4.07 5.03
C ASP A 106 20.27 5.13 5.51
N GLU A 107 20.15 6.25 4.78
CA GLU A 107 19.19 7.30 5.09
C GLU A 107 17.77 6.78 4.90
N LEU A 108 17.46 6.14 3.75
CA LEU A 108 16.16 5.52 3.52
C LEU A 108 15.85 4.45 4.59
N ARG A 109 16.82 3.62 4.94
CA ARG A 109 16.65 2.58 5.98
C ARG A 109 16.40 3.16 7.37
N GLY A 110 16.86 4.37 7.66
CA GLY A 110 16.64 5.04 8.94
C GLY A 110 15.25 5.67 9.09
N LEU A 111 14.44 5.70 8.03
CA LEU A 111 13.08 6.26 8.03
C LEU A 111 11.98 5.21 8.32
N VAL A 112 12.33 3.92 8.29
CA VAL A 112 11.43 2.77 8.44
C VAL A 112 11.83 1.90 9.62
#